data_AF-A0A956DAD0-F1
#
_entry.id   AF-A0A956DAD0-F1
#
_cell.length_a   1.000
_cell.length_b   1.000
_cell.length_c   1.000
_cell.angle_alpha   90.00
_cell.angle_beta   90.00
_cell.angle_gamma   90.00
#
_symmetry.space_group_name_H-M   'P 1'
#
loop_
_entity.id
_entity.type
_entity.pdbx_description
1 polymer ?
#
loop_
_entity_poly.entity_id
_entity_poly.type
_entity_poly.pdbx_seq_one_letter_code
_entity_poly.pdbx_strand_id
1 'polypeptide(L)'
;MLPSSCRVGVCQSCLVQGTVKDGASIPSDAQEGLKESWKKQGLLLACVCRPTDDLEVALPTDVIREVRGKLVHKRQVREDVVILRFEVDPRDRPFAFESGQFVHLVRSDGLTRPYSIASVPADGYVELHVRRVRDGAMSRWLYDQIPVGEEVRLRGPNGDCCYVPEEPDAPIVLIGSGTGLAPLVGVLREALAHAHRGPIHLFHAGRATDALYLHDELSELAQTHERFTYVGVIDGASTDVAPAPSLEVGPLAERVAAHVDDFTGTHVYFCGNPKMVEALKAHAYKHGAELEHLHADSFVSAPAPEKSEKADKPKLRLPILGATQKAARGERTWRQKLRFGVQASVFVGFVAQALLYYGADFKPLGGLLPFMAYDSLGARVVSSALLAWGAIFLLTFVFGRFVCGWACPFGFLQDLGQKLLTKLGVKLRRPTTQPRLARWLTLGLV
;
A
#
# COMPACT_ATOMS: atom_id res chain seq x y z
N MET A 1 18.46 8.17 1.96
CA MET A 1 18.16 7.09 1.01
C MET A 1 17.31 7.70 -0.09
N LEU A 2 17.65 7.47 -1.37
CA LEU A 2 16.83 7.96 -2.48
C LEU A 2 15.55 7.10 -2.59
N PRO A 3 14.39 7.70 -2.91
CA PRO A 3 13.17 6.93 -3.17
C PRO A 3 13.40 5.91 -4.29
N SER A 4 12.87 4.70 -4.16
CA SER A 4 12.95 3.68 -5.22
C SER A 4 11.79 2.68 -5.12
N SER A 5 11.38 2.15 -6.28
CA SER A 5 10.34 1.12 -6.39
C SER A 5 10.84 -0.09 -7.18
N CYS A 6 10.85 -0.06 -8.52
CA CYS A 6 11.16 -1.25 -9.34
C CYS A 6 12.65 -1.66 -9.37
N ARG A 7 13.57 -0.70 -9.20
CA ARG A 7 15.03 -0.88 -9.31
C ARG A 7 15.55 -1.40 -10.66
N VAL A 8 14.77 -1.24 -11.73
CA VAL A 8 15.11 -1.67 -13.09
C VAL A 8 14.85 -0.58 -14.14
N GLY A 9 14.78 0.68 -13.72
CA GLY A 9 14.64 1.83 -14.64
C GLY A 9 13.22 2.18 -15.09
N VAL A 10 12.21 1.34 -14.83
CA VAL A 10 10.86 1.54 -15.39
C VAL A 10 9.99 2.54 -14.60
N CYS A 11 9.92 2.40 -13.28
CA CYS A 11 8.90 3.08 -12.47
C CYS A 11 9.10 4.59 -12.24
N GLN A 12 10.25 5.15 -12.64
CA GLN A 12 10.68 6.54 -12.39
C GLN A 12 10.65 7.03 -10.91
N SER A 13 10.42 6.17 -9.90
CA SER A 13 10.41 6.60 -8.48
C SER A 13 11.79 7.08 -8.00
N CYS A 14 12.87 6.58 -8.60
CA CYS A 14 14.24 6.95 -8.29
C CYS A 14 14.79 8.14 -9.10
N LEU A 15 13.90 8.91 -9.72
CA LEU A 15 14.27 10.09 -10.48
C LEU A 15 14.99 11.10 -9.58
N VAL A 16 16.18 11.52 -10.01
CA VAL A 16 17.03 12.52 -9.38
C VAL A 16 17.55 13.51 -10.41
N GLN A 17 17.89 14.70 -9.96
CA GLN A 17 18.60 15.71 -10.73
C GLN A 17 20.10 15.46 -10.60
N GLY A 18 20.78 15.15 -11.70
CA GLY A 18 22.23 15.00 -11.75
C GLY A 18 22.93 16.30 -12.08
N THR A 19 24.13 16.50 -11.54
CA THR A 19 25.06 17.57 -11.94
C THR A 19 26.45 16.98 -12.05
N VAL A 20 27.06 17.15 -13.22
CA VAL A 20 28.36 16.62 -13.60
C VAL A 20 29.36 17.77 -13.70
N LYS A 21 30.62 17.52 -13.31
CA LYS A 21 31.72 18.51 -13.42
C LYS A 21 32.55 18.24 -14.66
N ASP A 22 33.27 19.27 -15.11
CA ASP A 22 34.39 19.16 -16.06
C ASP A 22 34.12 18.40 -17.37
N GLY A 23 32.92 18.60 -17.95
CA GLY A 23 32.58 18.02 -19.25
C GLY A 23 32.20 16.53 -19.23
N ALA A 24 32.11 15.90 -18.06
CA ALA A 24 31.53 14.58 -17.91
C ALA A 24 30.04 14.60 -18.31
N SER A 25 29.50 13.45 -18.68
CA SER A 25 28.09 13.29 -19.08
C SER A 25 27.38 12.29 -18.18
N ILE A 26 26.06 12.48 -18.04
CA ILE A 26 25.21 11.49 -17.40
C ILE A 26 25.15 10.27 -18.32
N PRO A 27 25.37 9.04 -17.80
CA PRO A 27 25.22 7.82 -18.59
C PRO A 27 23.84 7.76 -19.27
N SER A 28 23.81 7.50 -20.58
CA SER A 28 22.57 7.53 -21.36
C SER A 28 21.56 6.45 -20.95
N ASP A 29 22.06 5.31 -20.47
CA ASP A 29 21.27 4.22 -19.89
C ASP A 29 20.52 4.66 -18.62
N ALA A 30 21.08 5.61 -17.86
CA ALA A 30 20.43 6.20 -16.70
C ALA A 30 19.24 7.10 -17.07
N GLN A 31 19.11 7.48 -18.34
CA GLN A 31 18.07 8.37 -18.84
C GLN A 31 17.06 7.67 -19.75
N GLU A 32 17.18 6.36 -19.95
CA GLU A 32 16.26 5.58 -20.78
C GLU A 32 14.82 5.65 -20.23
N GLY A 33 13.84 5.86 -21.12
CA GLY A 33 12.43 6.02 -20.75
C GLY A 33 12.06 7.35 -20.08
N LEU A 34 12.96 8.33 -20.06
CA LEU A 34 12.65 9.71 -19.65
C LEU A 34 12.30 10.59 -20.85
N LYS A 35 11.47 11.62 -20.61
CA LYS A 35 11.18 12.68 -21.58
C LYS A 35 12.47 13.41 -21.99
N GLU A 36 12.59 13.78 -23.26
CA GLU A 36 13.76 14.53 -23.77
C GLU A 36 14.02 15.84 -23.02
N SER A 37 12.94 16.54 -22.60
CA SER A 37 13.06 17.74 -21.77
C SER A 37 13.72 17.46 -20.42
N TRP A 38 13.41 16.32 -19.79
CA TRP A 38 14.01 15.90 -18.53
C TRP A 38 15.45 15.45 -18.71
N LYS A 39 15.77 14.76 -19.82
CA LYS A 39 17.15 14.39 -20.14
C LYS A 39 18.05 15.61 -20.25
N LYS A 40 17.59 16.63 -21.00
CA LYS A 40 18.29 17.92 -21.19
C LYS A 40 18.47 18.71 -19.89
N GLN A 41 17.52 18.57 -18.96
CA GLN A 41 17.63 19.17 -17.63
C GLN A 41 18.61 18.42 -16.74
N GLY A 42 19.10 17.23 -17.12
CA GLY A 42 20.02 16.42 -16.32
C GLY A 42 19.35 15.45 -15.36
N LEU A 43 18.06 15.15 -15.55
CA LEU A 43 17.38 14.14 -14.74
C LEU A 43 17.81 12.74 -15.14
N LEU A 44 17.92 11.85 -14.15
CA LEU A 44 18.37 10.47 -14.32
C LEU A 44 17.70 9.53 -13.32
N LEU A 45 17.72 8.24 -13.64
CA LEU A 45 17.18 7.15 -12.83
C LEU A 45 18.29 6.54 -11.97
N ALA A 46 18.30 6.90 -10.69
CA ALA A 46 19.38 6.52 -9.77
C ALA A 46 19.56 4.99 -9.60
N CYS A 47 18.53 4.18 -9.86
CA CYS A 47 18.63 2.73 -9.69
C CYS A 47 19.39 2.00 -10.81
N VAL A 48 19.53 2.62 -11.98
CA VAL A 48 20.25 2.06 -13.13
C VAL A 48 21.50 2.87 -13.48
N CYS A 49 21.63 4.08 -12.94
CA CYS A 49 22.80 4.92 -13.13
C CYS A 49 24.08 4.29 -12.56
N ARG A 50 25.06 4.08 -13.43
CA ARG A 50 26.43 3.68 -13.07
C ARG A 50 27.39 4.82 -13.46
N PRO A 51 27.60 5.82 -12.59
CA PRO A 51 28.47 6.94 -12.93
C PRO A 51 29.92 6.47 -13.12
N THR A 52 30.56 6.93 -14.19
CA THR A 52 32.00 6.74 -14.45
C THR A 52 32.86 7.82 -13.79
N ASP A 53 32.26 8.98 -13.57
CA ASP A 53 32.89 10.20 -13.04
C ASP A 53 32.10 10.72 -11.83
N ASP A 54 32.64 11.75 -11.17
CA ASP A 54 31.97 12.40 -10.04
C ASP A 54 30.61 12.98 -10.46
N LEU A 55 29.55 12.47 -9.84
CA LEU A 55 28.16 12.85 -10.09
C LEU A 55 27.50 13.31 -8.79
N GLU A 56 27.13 14.58 -8.73
CA GLU A 56 26.30 15.12 -7.65
C GLU A 56 24.82 14.89 -7.98
N VAL A 57 24.02 14.47 -7.00
CA VAL A 57 22.59 14.19 -7.19
C VAL A 57 21.73 14.89 -6.14
N ALA A 58 20.60 15.44 -6.59
CA ALA A 58 19.58 16.06 -5.75
C ALA A 58 18.18 15.53 -6.09
N LEU A 59 17.22 15.72 -5.19
CA LEU A 59 15.82 15.45 -5.52
C LEU A 59 15.30 16.54 -6.46
N PRO A 60 14.55 16.20 -7.53
CA PRO A 60 14.14 17.15 -8.55
C PRO A 60 12.86 17.87 -8.12
N THR A 61 12.94 18.70 -7.06
CA THR A 61 11.78 19.38 -6.46
C THR A 61 11.09 20.37 -7.40
N ASP A 62 11.82 20.92 -8.37
CA ASP A 62 11.29 21.92 -9.31
C ASP A 62 10.66 21.28 -10.56
N VAL A 63 10.92 19.99 -10.80
CA VAL A 63 10.53 19.29 -12.03
C VAL A 63 9.35 18.36 -11.80
N ILE A 64 9.28 17.73 -10.62
CA ILE A 64 8.16 16.86 -10.28
C ILE A 64 7.27 17.54 -9.26
N ARG A 65 6.07 17.91 -9.70
CA ARG A 65 5.06 18.49 -8.83
C ARG A 65 4.63 17.47 -7.78
N GLU A 66 4.65 17.89 -6.53
CA GLU A 66 4.11 17.12 -5.40
C GLU A 66 2.91 17.88 -4.84
N VAL A 67 1.76 17.21 -4.79
CA VAL A 67 0.49 17.78 -4.29
C VAL A 67 -0.05 16.95 -3.14
N ARG A 68 -0.88 17.57 -2.28
CA ARG A 68 -1.61 16.82 -1.26
C ARG A 68 -2.88 16.22 -1.85
N GLY A 69 -3.12 14.95 -1.55
CA GLY A 69 -4.34 14.23 -1.89
C GLY A 69 -5.01 13.71 -0.63
N LYS A 70 -6.31 13.98 -0.45
CA LYS A 70 -7.10 13.43 0.66
C LYS A 70 -7.94 12.27 0.16
N LEU A 71 -7.84 11.11 0.80
CA LEU A 71 -8.67 9.96 0.46
C LEU A 71 -10.14 10.27 0.78
N VAL A 72 -11.00 10.35 -0.23
CA VAL A 72 -12.44 10.64 -0.04
C VAL A 72 -13.34 9.44 -0.32
N HIS A 73 -12.85 8.45 -1.07
CA HIS A 73 -13.62 7.26 -1.41
C HIS A 73 -12.75 6.01 -1.41
N LYS A 74 -13.29 4.92 -0.87
CA LYS A 74 -12.66 3.59 -0.85
C LYS A 74 -13.73 2.53 -1.11
N ARG A 75 -13.61 1.81 -2.23
CA ARG A 75 -14.54 0.73 -2.64
C ARG A 75 -13.76 -0.54 -2.92
N GLN A 76 -14.03 -1.59 -2.17
CA GLN A 76 -13.52 -2.91 -2.48
C GLN A 76 -14.32 -3.49 -3.65
N VAL A 77 -13.64 -3.84 -4.74
CA VAL A 77 -14.26 -4.37 -5.97
C VAL A 77 -13.92 -5.84 -6.22
N ARG A 78 -12.91 -6.36 -5.51
CA ARG A 78 -12.54 -7.79 -5.47
C ARG A 78 -11.93 -8.14 -4.12
N GLU A 79 -11.78 -9.41 -3.79
CA GLU A 79 -11.06 -9.90 -2.60
C GLU A 79 -9.64 -9.30 -2.46
N ASP A 80 -8.95 -8.95 -3.55
CA ASP A 80 -7.63 -8.32 -3.49
C ASP A 80 -7.53 -6.98 -4.24
N VAL A 81 -8.64 -6.37 -4.68
CA VAL A 81 -8.62 -5.07 -5.39
C VAL A 81 -9.51 -4.05 -4.70
N VAL A 82 -8.96 -2.85 -4.51
CA VAL A 82 -9.68 -1.68 -3.99
C VAL A 82 -9.53 -0.49 -4.94
N ILE A 83 -10.61 0.26 -5.13
CA ILE A 83 -10.63 1.56 -5.81
C ILE A 83 -10.55 2.66 -4.76
N LEU A 84 -9.62 3.59 -4.94
CA LEU A 84 -9.38 4.72 -4.05
C LEU A 84 -9.48 6.02 -4.84
N ARG A 85 -10.22 7.01 -4.31
CA ARG A 85 -10.26 8.36 -4.90
C ARG A 85 -9.64 9.37 -3.96
N PHE A 86 -8.67 10.13 -4.47
CA PHE A 86 -7.99 11.18 -3.75
C PHE A 86 -8.38 12.53 -4.32
N GLU A 87 -9.04 13.37 -3.51
CA GLU A 87 -9.24 14.76 -3.87
C GLU A 87 -7.95 15.53 -3.68
N VAL A 88 -7.51 16.23 -4.73
CA VAL A 88 -6.35 17.12 -4.64
C VAL A 88 -6.72 18.35 -3.80
N ASP A 89 -5.82 18.77 -2.92
CA ASP A 89 -5.97 20.00 -2.13
C ASP A 89 -6.31 21.19 -3.05
N PRO A 90 -7.34 21.99 -2.76
CA PRO A 90 -7.72 23.12 -3.60
C PRO A 90 -6.58 24.10 -3.90
N ARG A 91 -5.59 24.23 -2.99
CA ARG A 91 -4.40 25.07 -3.18
C ARG A 91 -3.43 24.55 -4.24
N ASP A 92 -3.50 23.25 -4.51
CA ASP A 92 -2.67 22.55 -5.47
C ASP A 92 -3.44 22.26 -6.77
N ARG A 93 -4.66 22.81 -6.95
CA ARG A 93 -5.45 22.67 -8.19
C ARG A 93 -5.14 23.79 -9.21
N PRO A 94 -5.29 23.52 -10.53
CA PRO A 94 -5.56 22.22 -11.12
C PRO A 94 -4.32 21.31 -11.04
N PHE A 95 -4.54 20.04 -10.73
CA PHE A 95 -3.54 18.99 -10.94
C PHE A 95 -3.74 18.46 -12.35
N ALA A 96 -3.04 19.07 -13.31
CA ALA A 96 -3.11 18.69 -14.71
C ALA A 96 -2.40 17.35 -14.91
N PHE A 97 -3.12 16.39 -15.48
CA PHE A 97 -2.61 15.09 -15.94
C PHE A 97 -3.36 14.68 -17.20
N GLU A 98 -2.80 13.74 -17.93
CA GLU A 98 -3.43 13.12 -19.11
C GLU A 98 -3.90 11.71 -18.75
N SER A 99 -5.07 11.32 -19.22
CA SER A 99 -5.66 10.01 -18.92
C SER A 99 -4.80 8.88 -19.48
N GLY A 100 -4.39 7.96 -18.60
CA GLY A 100 -3.39 6.91 -18.86
C GLY A 100 -2.07 7.12 -18.10
N GLN A 101 -1.77 8.34 -17.64
CA GLN A 101 -0.62 8.63 -16.78
C GLN A 101 -0.73 7.98 -15.39
N PHE A 102 0.38 7.99 -14.67
CA PHE A 102 0.47 7.51 -13.29
C PHE A 102 1.01 8.58 -12.34
N VAL A 103 0.75 8.38 -11.05
CA VAL A 103 1.33 9.16 -9.95
C VAL A 103 2.13 8.28 -9.01
N HIS A 104 3.18 8.84 -8.42
CA HIS A 104 3.85 8.27 -7.27
C HIS A 104 3.08 8.64 -6.01
N LEU A 105 2.42 7.66 -5.37
CA LEU A 105 1.84 7.84 -4.05
C LEU A 105 2.97 7.74 -3.01
N VAL A 106 3.12 8.79 -2.20
CA VAL A 106 4.14 8.91 -1.17
C VAL A 106 3.49 8.85 0.21
N ARG A 107 3.80 7.80 0.96
CA ARG A 107 3.37 7.63 2.35
C ARG A 107 4.17 8.54 3.29
N SER A 108 3.65 8.79 4.48
CA SER A 108 4.28 9.63 5.51
C SER A 108 5.70 9.21 5.90
N ASP A 109 6.03 7.92 5.82
CA ASP A 109 7.38 7.39 6.08
C ASP A 109 8.33 7.47 4.87
N GLY A 110 7.89 8.08 3.77
CA GLY A 110 8.65 8.21 2.53
C GLY A 110 8.60 6.98 1.63
N LEU A 111 7.81 5.95 1.95
CA LEU A 111 7.57 4.86 1.02
C LEU A 111 6.82 5.38 -0.21
N THR A 112 7.40 5.22 -1.39
CA THR A 112 6.86 5.72 -2.66
C THR A 112 6.55 4.57 -3.61
N ARG A 113 5.35 4.54 -4.22
CA ARG A 113 5.00 3.57 -5.27
C ARG A 113 4.21 4.23 -6.39
N PRO A 114 4.47 3.87 -7.66
CA PRO A 114 3.64 4.33 -8.77
C PRO A 114 2.28 3.63 -8.75
N TYR A 115 1.23 4.36 -9.12
CA TYR A 115 -0.11 3.86 -9.41
C TYR A 115 -0.69 4.65 -10.58
N SER A 116 -1.16 3.94 -11.59
CA SER A 116 -1.79 4.55 -12.77
C SER A 116 -3.16 5.14 -12.42
N ILE A 117 -3.49 6.25 -13.07
CA ILE A 117 -4.71 7.03 -12.82
C ILE A 117 -5.84 6.46 -13.68
N ALA A 118 -6.98 6.16 -13.05
CA ALA A 118 -8.21 5.65 -13.70
C ALA A 118 -9.29 6.73 -13.88
N SER A 119 -9.10 7.91 -13.29
CA SER A 119 -9.97 9.07 -13.44
C SER A 119 -9.57 9.94 -14.63
N VAL A 120 -10.48 10.82 -15.03
CA VAL A 120 -10.21 11.91 -16.01
C VAL A 120 -9.98 13.23 -15.26
N PRO A 121 -9.26 14.22 -15.81
CA PRO A 121 -8.99 15.49 -15.12
C PRO A 121 -10.26 16.22 -14.67
N ALA A 122 -11.34 16.11 -15.45
CA ALA A 122 -12.63 16.71 -15.17
C ALA A 122 -13.31 16.16 -13.90
N ASP A 123 -12.94 14.97 -13.42
CA ASP A 123 -13.49 14.37 -12.20
C ASP A 123 -13.13 15.16 -10.93
N GLY A 124 -12.03 15.95 -10.96
CA GLY A 124 -11.54 16.70 -9.81
C GLY A 124 -10.90 15.85 -8.71
N TYR A 125 -10.75 14.54 -8.94
CA TYR A 125 -10.03 13.60 -8.09
C TYR A 125 -9.09 12.70 -8.89
N VAL A 126 -8.14 12.06 -8.20
CA VAL A 126 -7.28 11.00 -8.72
C VAL A 126 -7.82 9.66 -8.27
N GLU A 127 -8.30 8.82 -9.19
CA GLU A 127 -8.74 7.46 -8.91
C GLU A 127 -7.64 6.44 -9.19
N LEU A 128 -7.39 5.53 -8.24
CA LEU A 128 -6.37 4.48 -8.34
C LEU A 128 -7.01 3.11 -8.09
N HIS A 129 -6.69 2.11 -8.91
CA HIS A 129 -7.05 0.71 -8.63
C HIS A 129 -5.84 -0.01 -8.04
N VAL A 130 -5.98 -0.49 -6.80
CA VAL A 130 -4.87 -1.05 -6.03
C VAL A 130 -5.10 -2.52 -5.76
N ARG A 131 -4.21 -3.35 -6.29
CA ARG A 131 -4.15 -4.78 -5.95
C ARG A 131 -3.33 -4.98 -4.68
N ARG A 132 -3.91 -5.68 -3.70
CA ARG A 132 -3.25 -6.13 -2.48
C ARG A 132 -2.22 -7.21 -2.81
N VAL A 133 -0.96 -6.94 -2.51
CA VAL A 133 0.15 -7.90 -2.66
C VAL A 133 0.49 -8.45 -1.28
N ARG A 134 0.62 -9.78 -1.15
CA ARG A 134 0.81 -10.51 0.13
C ARG A 134 1.84 -9.87 1.08
N ASP A 135 2.96 -9.41 0.52
CA ASP A 135 4.04 -8.76 1.28
C ASP A 135 4.31 -7.30 0.84
N GLY A 136 3.35 -6.71 0.12
CA GLY A 136 3.45 -5.34 -0.37
C GLY A 136 3.23 -4.32 0.74
N ALA A 137 4.27 -3.58 1.12
CA ALA A 137 4.19 -2.58 2.19
C ALA A 137 3.20 -1.44 1.90
N MET A 138 3.13 -0.97 0.65
CA MET A 138 2.21 0.09 0.23
C MET A 138 0.81 -0.46 -0.03
N SER A 139 0.68 -1.49 -0.86
CA SER A 139 -0.63 -2.01 -1.27
C SER A 139 -1.44 -2.58 -0.12
N ARG A 140 -0.80 -3.24 0.86
CA ARG A 140 -1.48 -3.64 2.10
C ARG A 140 -1.91 -2.47 2.95
N TRP A 141 -1.12 -1.40 3.03
CA TRP A 141 -1.54 -0.22 3.78
C TRP A 141 -2.75 0.45 3.11
N LEU A 142 -2.72 0.63 1.79
CA LEU A 142 -3.83 1.16 1.00
C LEU A 142 -5.09 0.29 1.09
N TYR A 143 -4.94 -1.03 1.06
CA TYR A 143 -6.06 -1.96 1.14
C TYR A 143 -6.56 -2.15 2.58
N ASP A 144 -5.69 -2.50 3.52
CA ASP A 144 -6.08 -2.97 4.88
C ASP A 144 -6.21 -1.82 5.90
N GLN A 145 -5.48 -0.70 5.76
CA GLN A 145 -5.22 0.20 6.90
C GLN A 145 -5.63 1.66 6.69
N ILE A 146 -5.48 2.23 5.48
CA ILE A 146 -5.75 3.65 5.25
C ILE A 146 -7.25 3.97 5.49
N PRO A 147 -7.56 4.92 6.38
CA PRO A 147 -8.93 5.38 6.59
C PRO A 147 -9.31 6.46 5.56
N VAL A 148 -10.59 6.55 5.22
CA VAL A 148 -11.12 7.71 4.49
C VAL A 148 -10.86 8.96 5.33
N GLY A 149 -10.39 10.02 4.69
CA GLY A 149 -9.96 11.27 5.29
C GLY A 149 -8.45 11.40 5.45
N GLU A 150 -7.68 10.32 5.31
CA GLU A 150 -6.21 10.36 5.38
C GLU A 150 -5.63 11.18 4.23
N GLU A 151 -4.60 11.97 4.55
CA GLU A 151 -3.82 12.73 3.56
C GLU A 151 -2.58 11.96 3.11
N VAL A 152 -2.34 11.98 1.81
CA VAL A 152 -1.14 11.45 1.16
C VAL A 152 -0.51 12.52 0.29
N ARG A 153 0.73 12.29 -0.13
CA ARG A 153 1.38 13.11 -1.14
C ARG A 153 1.34 12.36 -2.47
N LEU A 154 0.92 13.05 -3.52
CA LEU A 154 0.90 12.55 -4.89
C LEU A 154 1.98 13.30 -5.66
N ARG A 155 2.94 12.58 -6.20
CA ARG A 155 4.04 13.13 -6.99
C ARG A 155 3.85 12.74 -8.46
N GLY A 156 3.91 13.70 -9.36
CA GLY A 156 3.70 13.48 -10.80
C GLY A 156 2.92 14.63 -11.45
N PRO A 157 2.18 14.37 -12.54
CA PRO A 157 2.00 13.07 -13.21
C PRO A 157 3.25 12.60 -13.98
N ASN A 158 3.27 11.31 -14.32
CA ASN A 158 4.35 10.64 -15.05
C ASN A 158 3.78 9.67 -16.10
N GLY A 159 4.58 9.33 -17.10
CA GLY A 159 4.23 8.39 -18.17
C GLY A 159 3.72 9.07 -19.44
N ASP A 160 3.86 8.35 -20.55
CA ASP A 160 3.53 8.79 -21.92
C ASP A 160 2.50 7.86 -22.58
N CYS A 161 1.99 6.86 -21.85
CA CYS A 161 0.91 5.98 -22.30
C CYS A 161 -0.43 6.68 -22.04
N CYS A 162 -0.80 7.65 -22.88
CA CYS A 162 -1.97 8.52 -22.68
C CYS A 162 -2.85 8.61 -23.94
N TYR A 163 -4.12 8.95 -23.72
CA TYR A 163 -5.08 9.19 -24.80
C TYR A 163 -4.61 10.33 -25.73
N VAL A 164 -4.78 10.16 -27.05
CA VAL A 164 -4.42 11.13 -28.09
C VAL A 164 -5.70 11.80 -28.63
N PRO A 165 -6.09 12.99 -28.13
CA PRO A 165 -7.33 13.65 -28.54
C PRO A 165 -7.31 14.22 -29.96
N GLU A 166 -6.12 14.42 -30.56
CA GLU A 166 -5.94 14.97 -31.90
C GLU A 166 -6.38 14.03 -33.02
N GLU A 167 -6.56 12.73 -32.71
CA GLU A 167 -6.93 11.68 -33.67
C GLU A 167 -8.28 11.04 -33.32
N PRO A 168 -9.39 11.81 -33.37
CA PRO A 168 -10.69 11.35 -32.88
C PRO A 168 -11.32 10.23 -33.70
N ASP A 169 -10.82 9.94 -34.91
CA ASP A 169 -11.34 8.87 -35.79
C ASP A 169 -10.48 7.60 -35.75
N ALA A 170 -9.29 7.64 -35.15
CA ALA A 170 -8.36 6.52 -35.11
C ALA A 170 -8.93 5.37 -34.25
N PRO A 171 -8.92 4.10 -34.71
CA PRO A 171 -9.31 2.98 -33.87
C PRO A 171 -8.46 2.90 -32.59
N ILE A 172 -9.09 2.49 -31.49
CA ILE A 172 -8.41 2.30 -30.20
C ILE A 172 -8.57 0.85 -29.75
N VAL A 173 -7.46 0.23 -29.38
CA VAL A 173 -7.44 -1.09 -28.74
C VAL A 173 -6.76 -1.00 -27.38
N LEU A 174 -7.52 -1.31 -26.33
CA LEU A 174 -7.09 -1.29 -24.94
C LEU A 174 -6.94 -2.72 -24.44
N ILE A 175 -5.75 -3.10 -23.94
CA ILE A 175 -5.47 -4.47 -23.51
C ILE A 175 -4.87 -4.48 -22.11
N GLY A 176 -5.62 -4.99 -21.14
CA GLY A 176 -5.29 -4.93 -19.72
C GLY A 176 -5.32 -6.28 -19.03
N SER A 177 -4.37 -6.54 -18.13
CA SER A 177 -4.45 -7.66 -17.18
C SER A 177 -4.44 -7.19 -15.73
N GLY A 178 -5.36 -7.72 -14.92
CA GLY A 178 -5.52 -7.33 -13.51
C GLY A 178 -5.68 -5.82 -13.35
N THR A 179 -4.93 -5.21 -12.41
CA THR A 179 -5.00 -3.75 -12.21
C THR A 179 -4.42 -2.91 -13.34
N GLY A 180 -3.84 -3.54 -14.38
CA GLY A 180 -3.54 -2.88 -15.65
C GLY A 180 -4.80 -2.32 -16.34
N LEU A 181 -6.01 -2.72 -15.93
CA LEU A 181 -7.25 -2.10 -16.38
C LEU A 181 -7.38 -0.61 -15.94
N ALA A 182 -6.73 -0.18 -14.85
CA ALA A 182 -6.87 1.18 -14.32
C ALA A 182 -6.54 2.30 -15.34
N PRO A 183 -5.34 2.36 -15.94
CA PRO A 183 -5.04 3.38 -16.95
C PRO A 183 -5.94 3.28 -18.18
N LEU A 184 -6.35 2.07 -18.56
CA LEU A 184 -7.21 1.84 -19.72
C LEU A 184 -8.63 2.38 -19.50
N VAL A 185 -9.16 2.27 -18.29
CA VAL A 185 -10.43 2.92 -17.90
C VAL A 185 -10.29 4.43 -17.98
N GLY A 186 -9.16 5.00 -17.56
CA GLY A 186 -8.86 6.42 -17.74
C GLY A 186 -8.93 6.83 -19.22
N VAL A 187 -8.17 6.14 -20.09
CA VAL A 187 -8.15 6.40 -21.55
C VAL A 187 -9.54 6.26 -22.16
N LEU A 188 -10.27 5.18 -21.84
CA LEU A 188 -11.64 4.95 -22.33
C LEU A 188 -12.56 6.10 -21.93
N ARG A 189 -12.57 6.49 -20.65
CA ARG A 189 -13.42 7.57 -20.15
C ARG A 189 -13.09 8.91 -20.79
N GLU A 190 -11.80 9.20 -21.01
CA GLU A 190 -11.37 10.42 -21.70
C GLU A 190 -11.81 10.44 -23.16
N ALA A 191 -11.66 9.32 -23.87
CA ALA A 191 -12.08 9.17 -25.25
C ALA A 191 -13.60 9.37 -25.41
N LEU A 192 -14.39 8.76 -24.53
CA LEU A 192 -15.84 8.94 -24.50
C LEU A 192 -16.23 10.40 -24.20
N ALA A 193 -15.55 11.06 -23.26
CA ALA A 193 -15.78 12.48 -22.94
C ALA A 193 -15.43 13.42 -24.11
N HIS A 194 -14.46 13.04 -24.94
CA HIS A 194 -14.07 13.75 -26.16
C HIS A 194 -14.93 13.40 -27.38
N ALA A 195 -16.01 12.62 -27.21
CA ALA A 195 -16.87 12.15 -28.29
C ALA A 195 -16.08 11.46 -29.41
N HIS A 196 -15.09 10.64 -29.04
CA HIS A 196 -14.27 9.87 -29.96
C HIS A 196 -15.14 9.07 -30.95
N ARG A 197 -14.76 9.10 -32.22
CA ARG A 197 -15.52 8.60 -33.37
C ARG A 197 -15.02 7.27 -33.90
N GLY A 198 -13.75 6.94 -33.68
CA GLY A 198 -13.20 5.62 -33.97
C GLY A 198 -13.82 4.52 -33.09
N PRO A 199 -13.73 3.25 -33.52
CA PRO A 199 -14.12 2.11 -32.68
C PRO A 199 -13.13 1.92 -31.53
N ILE A 200 -13.64 1.55 -30.34
CA ILE A 200 -12.84 1.29 -29.14
C ILE A 200 -13.09 -0.15 -28.68
N HIS A 201 -12.02 -0.96 -28.63
CA HIS A 201 -12.08 -2.32 -28.09
C HIS A 201 -11.31 -2.41 -26.77
N LEU A 202 -11.93 -2.90 -25.71
CA LEU A 202 -11.27 -3.17 -24.42
C LEU A 202 -11.25 -4.67 -24.13
N PHE A 203 -10.04 -5.24 -24.10
CA PHE A 203 -9.78 -6.60 -23.67
C PHE A 203 -9.28 -6.60 -22.22
N HIS A 204 -10.10 -7.13 -21.30
CA HIS A 204 -9.73 -7.28 -19.90
C HIS A 204 -9.47 -8.76 -19.60
N ALA A 205 -8.21 -9.08 -19.27
CA ALA A 205 -7.77 -10.44 -19.02
C ALA A 205 -7.56 -10.76 -17.53
N GLY A 206 -8.04 -11.93 -17.13
CA GLY A 206 -7.88 -12.50 -15.80
C GLY A 206 -7.72 -14.02 -15.86
N ARG A 207 -7.28 -14.64 -14.76
CA ARG A 207 -7.14 -16.11 -14.69
C ARG A 207 -8.42 -16.84 -14.24
N ALA A 208 -9.41 -16.07 -13.81
CA ALA A 208 -10.69 -16.55 -13.31
C ALA A 208 -11.72 -15.42 -13.45
N THR A 209 -13.00 -15.77 -13.45
CA THR A 209 -14.11 -14.83 -13.63
C THR A 209 -14.08 -13.69 -12.60
N ASP A 210 -13.76 -14.00 -11.35
CA ASP A 210 -13.68 -13.01 -10.28
C ASP A 210 -12.50 -12.02 -10.44
N ALA A 211 -11.50 -12.35 -11.27
CA ALA A 211 -10.40 -11.45 -11.58
C ALA A 211 -10.81 -10.32 -12.53
N LEU A 212 -11.92 -10.48 -13.25
CA LEU A 212 -12.49 -9.49 -14.16
C LEU A 212 -13.32 -8.46 -13.39
N TYR A 213 -12.70 -7.74 -12.45
CA TYR A 213 -13.38 -6.67 -11.71
C TYR A 213 -13.88 -5.58 -12.67
N LEU A 214 -15.00 -4.94 -12.33
CA LEU A 214 -15.75 -4.01 -13.20
C LEU A 214 -16.37 -4.66 -14.47
N HIS A 215 -16.44 -5.99 -14.56
CA HIS A 215 -17.08 -6.67 -15.71
C HIS A 215 -18.47 -6.11 -15.99
N ASP A 216 -19.36 -6.10 -14.99
CA ASP A 216 -20.74 -5.64 -15.18
C ASP A 216 -20.80 -4.16 -15.58
N GLU A 217 -20.02 -3.29 -14.92
CA GLU A 217 -19.96 -1.84 -15.22
C GLU A 217 -19.48 -1.59 -16.66
N LEU A 218 -18.48 -2.34 -17.14
CA LEU A 218 -17.95 -2.21 -18.51
C LEU A 218 -18.87 -2.84 -19.55
N SER A 219 -19.53 -3.95 -19.22
CA SER A 219 -20.54 -4.59 -20.08
C SER A 219 -21.76 -3.70 -20.26
N GLU A 220 -22.25 -3.04 -19.21
CA GLU A 220 -23.32 -2.04 -19.30
C GLU A 220 -22.88 -0.85 -20.15
N LEU A 221 -21.66 -0.35 -19.94
CA LEU A 221 -21.12 0.77 -20.72
C LEU A 221 -21.03 0.45 -22.22
N ALA A 222 -20.65 -0.79 -22.58
CA ALA A 222 -20.61 -1.26 -23.97
C ALA A 222 -22.01 -1.36 -24.60
N GLN A 223 -23.04 -1.69 -23.81
CA GLN A 223 -24.42 -1.69 -24.30
C GLN A 223 -24.95 -0.29 -24.62
N THR A 224 -24.46 0.75 -23.93
CA THR A 224 -24.92 2.13 -24.14
C THR A 224 -24.08 2.92 -25.15
N HIS A 225 -22.95 2.39 -25.61
CA HIS A 225 -22.05 3.06 -26.55
C HIS A 225 -21.75 2.16 -27.75
N GLU A 226 -22.39 2.43 -28.89
CA GLU A 226 -22.30 1.59 -30.10
C GLU A 226 -20.88 1.39 -30.64
N ARG A 227 -19.95 2.31 -30.32
CA ARG A 227 -18.55 2.26 -30.77
C ARG A 227 -17.62 1.59 -29.75
N PHE A 228 -18.12 1.19 -28.59
CA PHE A 228 -17.33 0.59 -27.53
C PHE A 228 -17.67 -0.90 -27.39
N THR A 229 -16.66 -1.74 -27.60
CA THR A 229 -16.74 -3.18 -27.40
C THR A 229 -15.92 -3.56 -26.18
N TYR A 230 -16.53 -4.27 -25.24
CA TYR A 230 -15.85 -4.85 -24.09
C TYR A 230 -15.77 -6.37 -24.20
N VAL A 231 -14.57 -6.92 -24.03
CA VAL A 231 -14.29 -8.36 -24.07
C VAL A 231 -13.58 -8.79 -22.78
N GLY A 232 -14.30 -9.51 -21.93
CA GLY A 232 -13.72 -10.15 -20.75
C GLY A 232 -13.11 -11.50 -21.12
N VAL A 233 -11.83 -11.69 -20.82
CA VAL A 233 -11.06 -12.89 -21.21
C VAL A 233 -10.52 -13.65 -20.01
N ILE A 234 -10.80 -14.94 -19.95
CA ILE A 234 -10.15 -15.89 -19.04
C ILE A 234 -8.92 -16.46 -19.75
N ASP A 235 -7.76 -15.87 -19.43
CA ASP A 235 -6.46 -16.19 -20.01
C ASP A 235 -5.82 -17.39 -19.28
N GLY A 236 -6.13 -18.60 -19.73
CA GLY A 236 -5.62 -19.86 -19.18
C GLY A 236 -6.54 -21.07 -19.40
N ALA A 237 -6.07 -22.26 -18.99
CA ALA A 237 -6.84 -23.50 -19.11
C ALA A 237 -8.02 -23.51 -18.12
N SER A 238 -9.21 -23.82 -18.65
CA SER A 238 -10.52 -23.94 -18.01
C SER A 238 -10.47 -24.24 -16.51
N THR A 239 -11.13 -23.39 -15.71
CA THR A 239 -11.65 -23.81 -14.41
C THR A 239 -12.73 -24.88 -14.60
N ASP A 240 -12.97 -25.73 -13.60
CA ASP A 240 -14.10 -26.70 -13.60
C ASP A 240 -15.47 -26.02 -13.68
N VAL A 241 -15.51 -24.69 -13.53
CA VAL A 241 -16.68 -23.84 -13.66
C VAL A 241 -16.72 -23.28 -15.08
N ALA A 242 -17.83 -23.53 -15.78
CA ALA A 242 -18.08 -22.91 -17.07
C ALA A 242 -18.07 -21.38 -16.91
N PRO A 243 -17.36 -20.64 -17.78
CA PRO A 243 -17.37 -19.18 -17.76
C PRO A 243 -18.81 -18.67 -17.97
N ALA A 244 -19.10 -17.46 -17.49
CA ALA A 244 -20.33 -16.78 -17.87
C ALA A 244 -20.39 -16.66 -19.41
N PRO A 245 -21.58 -16.75 -20.04
CA PRO A 245 -21.71 -16.67 -21.50
C PRO A 245 -21.15 -15.38 -22.13
N SER A 246 -21.03 -14.31 -21.34
CA SER A 246 -20.45 -13.02 -21.73
C SER A 246 -18.92 -12.98 -21.72
N LEU A 247 -18.26 -14.09 -21.34
CA LEU A 247 -16.81 -14.18 -21.21
C LEU A 247 -16.20 -15.12 -22.23
N GLU A 248 -15.05 -14.73 -22.74
CA GLU A 248 -14.26 -15.57 -23.62
C GLU A 248 -13.19 -16.34 -22.84
N VAL A 249 -12.86 -17.54 -23.32
CA VAL A 249 -11.84 -18.40 -22.71
C VAL A 249 -10.79 -18.75 -23.74
N GLY A 250 -9.53 -18.68 -23.33
CA GLY A 250 -8.39 -19.05 -24.15
C GLY A 250 -7.28 -18.01 -24.07
N PRO A 251 -6.17 -18.24 -24.80
CA PRO A 251 -5.05 -17.31 -24.82
C PRO A 251 -5.49 -15.91 -25.25
N LEU A 252 -5.14 -14.89 -24.46
CA LEU A 252 -5.54 -13.50 -24.73
C LEU A 252 -5.18 -13.04 -26.15
N ALA A 253 -3.99 -13.42 -26.65
CA ALA A 253 -3.55 -13.07 -28.00
C ALA A 253 -4.48 -13.61 -29.10
N GLU A 254 -5.00 -14.83 -28.94
CA GLU A 254 -5.94 -15.41 -29.88
C GLU A 254 -7.30 -14.71 -29.83
N ARG A 255 -7.73 -14.29 -28.63
CA ARG A 255 -8.98 -13.53 -28.47
C ARG A 255 -8.87 -12.15 -29.11
N VAL A 256 -7.76 -11.45 -28.91
CA VAL A 256 -7.51 -10.16 -29.58
C VAL A 256 -7.54 -10.34 -31.10
N ALA A 257 -6.83 -11.34 -31.64
CA ALA A 257 -6.79 -11.60 -33.08
C ALA A 257 -8.13 -12.02 -33.69
N ALA A 258 -9.06 -12.55 -32.89
CA ALA A 258 -10.41 -12.90 -33.35
C ALA A 258 -11.32 -11.69 -33.54
N HIS A 259 -10.98 -10.55 -32.92
CA HIS A 259 -11.75 -9.30 -32.99
C HIS A 259 -11.04 -8.22 -33.81
N VAL A 260 -9.70 -8.22 -33.84
CA VAL A 260 -8.87 -7.23 -34.55
C VAL A 260 -7.75 -7.95 -35.28
N ASP A 261 -7.81 -7.95 -36.61
CA ASP A 261 -6.87 -8.61 -37.51
C ASP A 261 -5.91 -7.62 -38.21
N ASP A 262 -6.30 -6.36 -38.35
CA ASP A 262 -5.48 -5.24 -38.85
C ASP A 262 -5.40 -4.11 -37.81
N PHE A 263 -4.17 -3.71 -37.49
CA PHE A 263 -3.87 -2.62 -36.55
C PHE A 263 -3.38 -1.34 -37.22
N THR A 264 -3.46 -1.24 -38.55
CA THR A 264 -3.05 -0.03 -39.30
C THR A 264 -3.79 1.20 -38.78
N GLY A 265 -3.07 2.28 -38.45
CA GLY A 265 -3.64 3.52 -37.90
C GLY A 265 -4.34 3.35 -36.54
N THR A 266 -4.11 2.25 -35.83
CA THR A 266 -4.76 1.95 -34.54
C THR A 266 -3.85 2.31 -33.37
N HIS A 267 -4.35 3.11 -32.43
CA HIS A 267 -3.67 3.29 -31.14
C HIS A 267 -3.92 2.09 -30.23
N VAL A 268 -2.85 1.39 -29.85
CA VAL A 268 -2.91 0.21 -28.99
C VAL A 268 -2.26 0.48 -27.65
N TYR A 269 -3.00 0.24 -26.56
CA TYR A 269 -2.59 0.49 -25.19
C TYR A 269 -2.45 -0.83 -24.43
N PHE A 270 -1.26 -1.15 -23.94
CA PHE A 270 -0.96 -2.39 -23.22
C PHE A 270 -0.62 -2.11 -21.76
N CYS A 271 -1.40 -2.63 -20.82
CA CYS A 271 -1.20 -2.36 -19.39
C CYS A 271 -1.25 -3.61 -18.52
N GLY A 272 -0.28 -3.77 -17.62
CA GLY A 272 -0.25 -4.86 -16.65
C GLY A 272 0.97 -5.76 -16.76
N ASN A 273 0.78 -7.08 -16.95
CA ASN A 273 1.88 -8.05 -16.90
C ASN A 273 2.94 -7.79 -18.00
N PRO A 274 4.23 -7.62 -17.67
CA PRO A 274 5.27 -7.32 -18.66
C PRO A 274 5.39 -8.33 -19.81
N LYS A 275 5.23 -9.64 -19.54
CA LYS A 275 5.29 -10.68 -20.59
C LYS A 275 4.12 -10.59 -21.56
N MET A 276 2.93 -10.28 -21.04
CA MET A 276 1.74 -10.05 -21.86
C MET A 276 1.93 -8.81 -22.74
N VAL A 277 2.39 -7.71 -22.14
CA VAL A 277 2.66 -6.46 -22.86
C VAL A 277 3.66 -6.68 -24.00
N GLU A 278 4.78 -7.34 -23.73
CA GLU A 278 5.82 -7.61 -24.73
C GLU A 278 5.26 -8.47 -25.90
N ALA A 279 4.57 -9.56 -25.57
CA ALA A 279 4.03 -10.47 -26.57
C ALA A 279 2.97 -9.81 -27.47
N LEU A 280 2.04 -9.05 -26.87
CA LEU A 280 0.95 -8.41 -27.61
C LEU A 280 1.41 -7.16 -28.37
N LYS A 281 2.41 -6.43 -27.85
CA LYS A 281 3.05 -5.34 -28.60
C LYS A 281 3.74 -5.87 -29.87
N ALA A 282 4.48 -6.97 -29.76
CA ALA A 282 5.09 -7.62 -30.92
C ALA A 282 4.03 -8.14 -31.90
N HIS A 283 2.92 -8.68 -31.40
CA HIS A 283 1.80 -9.12 -32.23
C HIS A 283 1.17 -7.95 -33.00
N ALA A 284 0.77 -6.86 -32.34
CA ALA A 284 0.17 -5.70 -32.98
C ALA A 284 1.09 -5.08 -34.04
N TYR A 285 2.38 -4.93 -33.73
CA TYR A 285 3.38 -4.44 -34.70
C TYR A 285 3.46 -5.33 -35.95
N LYS A 286 3.43 -6.65 -35.78
CA LYS A 286 3.45 -7.60 -36.91
C LYS A 286 2.20 -7.49 -37.79
N HIS A 287 1.09 -6.98 -37.26
CA HIS A 287 -0.19 -6.86 -37.95
C HIS A 287 -0.55 -5.41 -38.29
N GLY A 288 0.45 -4.54 -38.48
CA GLY A 288 0.28 -3.23 -39.12
C GLY A 288 0.36 -2.01 -38.21
N ALA A 289 0.39 -2.18 -36.88
CA ALA A 289 0.47 -1.05 -35.97
C ALA A 289 1.77 -0.24 -36.14
N GLU A 290 1.67 1.08 -36.22
CA GLU A 290 2.84 1.96 -36.20
C GLU A 290 3.50 1.99 -34.81
N LEU A 291 4.83 2.07 -34.75
CA LEU A 291 5.56 2.09 -33.46
C LEU A 291 5.13 3.25 -32.55
N GLU A 292 4.77 4.38 -33.12
CA GLU A 292 4.29 5.57 -32.40
C GLU A 292 2.88 5.41 -31.84
N HIS A 293 2.12 4.43 -32.33
CA HIS A 293 0.78 4.10 -31.86
C HIS A 293 0.76 2.97 -30.82
N LEU A 294 1.93 2.43 -30.44
CA LEU A 294 2.06 1.35 -29.46
C LEU A 294 2.44 1.89 -28.06
N HIS A 295 1.42 2.10 -27.24
CA HIS A 295 1.51 2.67 -25.88
C HIS A 295 1.57 1.57 -24.82
N ALA A 296 2.50 1.64 -23.87
CA ALA A 296 2.67 0.57 -22.87
C ALA A 296 2.95 1.08 -21.45
N ASP A 297 2.24 0.48 -20.48
CA ASP A 297 2.49 0.65 -19.04
C ASP A 297 2.66 -0.74 -18.37
N SER A 298 3.92 -1.15 -18.22
CA SER A 298 4.28 -2.47 -17.66
C SER A 298 4.47 -2.43 -16.16
N PHE A 299 3.74 -3.28 -15.43
CA PHE A 299 3.77 -3.31 -13.97
C PHE A 299 4.90 -4.19 -13.46
N VAL A 300 6.10 -3.62 -13.42
CA VAL A 300 7.30 -4.34 -12.98
C VAL A 300 7.42 -4.30 -11.46
N SER A 301 7.40 -5.49 -10.84
CA SER A 301 7.70 -5.64 -9.42
C SER A 301 9.21 -5.59 -9.20
N ALA A 302 9.64 -5.04 -8.07
CA ALA A 302 11.04 -5.13 -7.66
C ALA A 302 11.43 -6.62 -7.55
N PRO A 303 12.60 -7.02 -8.09
CA PRO A 303 13.12 -8.35 -7.80
C PRO A 303 13.23 -8.53 -6.28
N ALA A 304 12.92 -9.73 -5.80
CA ALA A 304 13.12 -10.05 -4.39
C ALA A 304 14.59 -9.75 -4.04
N PRO A 305 14.87 -9.16 -2.86
CA PRO A 305 16.25 -8.97 -2.46
C PRO A 305 16.94 -10.34 -2.49
N GLU A 306 17.95 -10.49 -3.35
CA GLU A 306 18.83 -11.64 -3.27
C GLU A 306 19.31 -11.72 -1.81
N LYS A 307 19.25 -12.92 -1.22
CA LYS A 307 19.87 -13.15 0.08
C LYS A 307 21.34 -12.86 -0.11
N SER A 308 21.78 -11.66 0.26
CA SER A 308 23.18 -11.32 0.19
C SER A 308 23.92 -12.28 1.12
N GLU A 309 24.71 -13.18 0.53
CA GLU A 309 25.86 -13.72 1.23
C GLU A 309 26.62 -12.52 1.79
N LYS A 310 27.12 -12.65 3.02
CA LYS A 310 27.83 -11.60 3.75
C LYS A 310 29.03 -11.15 2.93
N ALA A 311 28.82 -10.21 2.01
CA ALA A 311 29.88 -9.51 1.33
C ALA A 311 30.57 -8.62 2.37
N ASP A 312 31.86 -8.87 2.56
CA ASP A 312 32.71 -8.13 3.46
C ASP A 312 32.65 -6.65 3.06
N LYS A 313 32.18 -5.79 3.98
CA LYS A 313 31.92 -4.38 3.67
C LYS A 313 33.25 -3.71 3.28
N PRO A 314 33.41 -3.18 2.05
CA PRO A 314 34.54 -2.31 1.77
C PRO A 314 34.42 -1.06 2.64
N LYS A 315 35.46 -0.78 3.43
CA LYS A 315 35.56 0.43 4.26
C LYS A 315 35.72 1.65 3.36
N LEU A 316 34.60 2.21 2.89
CA LEU A 316 34.60 3.52 2.25
C LEU A 316 34.89 4.58 3.33
N ARG A 317 36.13 5.07 3.37
CA ARG A 317 36.50 6.23 4.19
C ARG A 317 36.16 7.49 3.39
N LEU A 318 35.02 8.10 3.67
CA LEU A 318 34.75 9.47 3.24
C LEU A 318 35.58 10.43 4.11
N PRO A 319 36.33 11.40 3.54
CA PRO A 319 36.99 12.43 4.30
C PRO A 319 35.93 13.41 4.82
N ILE A 320 35.64 13.37 6.12
CA ILE A 320 34.84 14.37 6.79
C ILE A 320 35.75 15.56 7.09
N LEU A 321 35.55 16.67 6.37
CA LEU A 321 36.07 17.98 6.74
C LEU A 321 35.58 18.35 8.14
N GLY A 322 36.54 18.66 9.01
CA GLY A 322 36.35 18.74 10.45
C GLY A 322 35.42 19.85 10.91
N ALA A 323 34.44 19.48 11.72
CA ALA A 323 33.90 20.32 12.78
C ALA A 323 33.89 19.49 14.07
N THR A 324 34.58 19.99 15.08
CA THR A 324 34.74 19.37 16.39
C THR A 324 33.40 19.30 17.12
N GLN A 325 32.83 18.10 17.28
CA GLN A 325 31.91 17.80 18.37
C GLN A 325 32.47 16.68 19.25
N LYS A 326 33.03 17.10 20.38
CA LYS A 326 33.28 16.24 21.54
C LYS A 326 31.94 15.69 22.06
N ALA A 327 31.85 14.36 22.06
CA ALA A 327 31.21 13.52 23.06
C ALA A 327 29.86 13.98 23.67
N ALA A 328 28.77 13.37 23.20
CA ALA A 328 27.56 13.14 24.00
C ALA A 328 27.08 11.69 23.81
N ARG A 329 27.88 10.74 24.31
CA ARG A 329 27.47 9.34 24.46
C ARG A 329 26.95 9.16 25.87
N GLY A 330 25.68 9.50 26.09
CA GLY A 330 25.05 9.25 27.39
C GLY A 330 23.83 10.11 27.63
N GLU A 331 22.68 9.73 27.07
CA GLU A 331 21.37 10.08 27.62
C GLU A 331 20.29 9.20 26.96
N ARG A 332 20.33 7.90 27.27
CA ARG A 332 19.13 7.06 27.13
C ARG A 332 18.21 7.41 28.30
N THR A 333 17.21 8.23 27.97
CA THR A 333 16.24 8.89 28.83
C THR A 333 15.79 8.06 30.05
N TRP A 334 15.97 8.63 31.23
CA TRP A 334 15.48 8.15 32.53
C TRP A 334 13.98 7.74 32.49
N ARG A 335 13.20 8.37 31.60
CA ARG A 335 11.79 8.04 31.31
C ARG A 335 11.55 6.63 30.77
N GLN A 336 12.49 6.05 29.99
CA GLN A 336 12.36 4.66 29.52
C GLN A 336 12.71 3.66 30.62
N LYS A 337 13.68 3.97 31.49
CA LYS A 337 14.01 3.14 32.66
C LYS A 337 12.88 3.17 33.71
N LEU A 338 12.26 4.33 33.94
CA LEU A 338 11.08 4.43 34.80
C LEU A 338 9.88 3.64 34.24
N ARG A 339 9.63 3.70 32.93
CA ARG A 339 8.55 2.94 32.29
C ARG A 339 8.74 1.42 32.43
N PHE A 340 9.96 0.93 32.26
CA PHE A 340 10.27 -0.48 32.49
C PHE A 340 10.15 -0.88 33.97
N GLY A 341 10.61 -0.04 34.90
CA GLY A 341 10.50 -0.29 36.33
C GLY A 341 9.05 -0.35 36.83
N VAL A 342 8.19 0.56 36.34
CA VAL A 342 6.77 0.59 36.69
C VAL A 342 6.03 -0.60 36.09
N GLN A 343 6.29 -0.96 34.83
CA GLN A 343 5.67 -2.14 34.20
C GLN A 343 6.08 -3.46 34.88
N ALA A 344 7.35 -3.60 35.28
CA ALA A 344 7.82 -4.76 36.03
C ALA A 344 7.16 -4.86 37.40
N SER A 345 6.99 -3.73 38.10
CA SER A 345 6.36 -3.69 39.43
C SER A 345 4.87 -4.05 39.40
N VAL A 346 4.15 -3.59 38.37
CA VAL A 346 2.73 -3.94 38.15
C VAL A 346 2.58 -5.42 37.81
N PHE A 347 3.49 -5.99 37.02
CA PHE A 347 3.47 -7.42 36.69
C PHE A 347 3.75 -8.31 37.91
N VAL A 348 4.73 -7.95 38.73
CA VAL A 348 5.04 -8.68 39.99
C VAL A 348 3.85 -8.60 40.96
N GLY A 349 3.21 -7.44 41.08
CA GLY A 349 1.98 -7.29 41.87
C GLY A 349 0.84 -8.17 41.36
N PHE A 350 0.65 -8.27 40.04
CA PHE A 350 -0.38 -9.10 39.43
C PHE A 350 -0.14 -10.61 39.68
N VAL A 351 1.12 -11.05 39.60
CA VAL A 351 1.49 -12.45 39.88
C VAL A 351 1.33 -12.77 41.37
N ALA A 352 1.75 -11.88 42.27
CA ALA A 352 1.58 -12.08 43.71
C ALA A 352 0.08 -12.12 44.12
N GLN A 353 -0.73 -11.23 43.56
CA GLN A 353 -2.18 -11.20 43.79
C GLN A 353 -2.86 -12.46 43.25
N ALA A 354 -2.47 -12.93 42.05
CA ALA A 354 -2.98 -14.16 41.46
C ALA A 354 -2.59 -15.40 42.29
N LEU A 355 -1.36 -15.46 42.82
CA LEU A 355 -0.90 -16.56 43.66
C LEU A 355 -1.63 -16.61 45.01
N LEU A 356 -1.96 -15.46 45.60
CA LEU A 356 -2.78 -15.37 46.81
C LEU A 356 -4.26 -15.69 46.56
N TYR A 357 -4.81 -15.30 45.40
CA TYR A 357 -6.22 -15.50 45.07
C TYR A 357 -6.54 -16.94 44.62
N TYR A 358 -5.58 -17.65 44.04
CA TYR A 358 -5.75 -19.05 43.59
C TYR A 358 -5.31 -20.10 44.63
N GLY A 359 -5.01 -19.69 45.86
CA GLY A 359 -4.78 -20.61 46.98
C GLY A 359 -3.60 -21.56 46.77
N ALA A 360 -2.44 -21.03 46.36
CA ALA A 360 -1.21 -21.81 46.41
C ALA A 360 -0.76 -21.94 47.87
N ASP A 361 -0.90 -23.14 48.44
CA ASP A 361 -0.33 -23.49 49.75
C ASP A 361 1.19 -23.31 49.72
N PHE A 362 1.67 -22.18 50.24
CA PHE A 362 3.09 -22.01 50.55
C PHE A 362 3.38 -22.74 51.87
N LYS A 363 4.06 -23.89 51.79
CA LYS A 363 4.84 -24.37 52.94
C LYS A 363 5.81 -23.26 53.36
N PRO A 364 5.89 -22.89 54.64
CA PRO A 364 6.73 -21.79 55.06
C PRO A 364 8.18 -22.17 54.80
N LEU A 365 8.86 -21.34 54.01
CA LEU A 365 10.32 -21.21 54.02
C LEU A 365 10.72 -20.59 55.38
N GLY A 366 10.57 -21.38 56.44
CA GLY A 366 11.15 -21.09 57.73
C GLY A 366 12.66 -21.25 57.61
N GLY A 367 13.38 -20.14 57.51
CA GLY A 367 14.84 -20.18 57.47
C GLY A 367 15.54 -18.87 57.09
N LEU A 368 14.84 -17.85 56.60
CA LEU A 368 15.46 -16.58 56.24
C LEU A 368 14.49 -15.42 56.52
N LEU A 369 14.49 -14.93 57.76
CA LEU A 369 14.21 -13.55 58.19
C LEU A 369 14.00 -13.55 59.72
N PRO A 370 14.98 -13.11 60.52
CA PRO A 370 14.73 -12.72 61.90
C PRO A 370 14.13 -11.29 61.89
N PHE A 371 13.27 -10.99 62.87
CA PHE A 371 12.58 -9.70 63.10
C PHE A 371 11.29 -9.44 62.31
N MET A 372 10.14 -9.79 62.90
CA MET A 372 9.25 -8.84 63.62
C MET A 372 7.90 -9.50 63.90
N ALA A 373 7.41 -9.34 65.13
CA ALA A 373 6.14 -9.84 65.60
C ALA A 373 4.96 -9.18 64.84
N TYR A 374 3.99 -10.01 64.46
CA TYR A 374 2.84 -9.65 63.65
C TYR A 374 1.66 -9.27 64.57
N ASP A 375 1.67 -8.05 65.11
CA ASP A 375 0.56 -7.54 65.92
C ASP A 375 -0.50 -6.83 65.07
N SER A 376 -1.74 -6.84 65.59
CA SER A 376 -3.03 -6.47 64.99
C SER A 376 -3.16 -5.08 64.35
N LEU A 377 -2.09 -4.27 64.32
CA LEU A 377 -2.02 -3.00 63.62
C LEU A 377 -1.87 -3.18 62.09
N GLY A 378 -1.23 -4.27 61.65
CA GLY A 378 -0.99 -4.54 60.22
C GLY A 378 -2.27 -4.79 59.42
N ALA A 379 -3.24 -5.48 60.01
CA ALA A 379 -4.52 -5.80 59.35
C ALA A 379 -5.33 -4.54 59.02
N ARG A 380 -5.31 -3.52 59.89
CA ARG A 380 -6.05 -2.26 59.66
C ARG A 380 -5.39 -1.42 58.58
N VAL A 381 -4.06 -1.32 58.56
CA VAL A 381 -3.31 -0.57 57.55
C VAL A 381 -3.46 -1.20 56.16
N VAL A 382 -3.40 -2.53 56.08
CA VAL A 382 -3.60 -3.28 54.83
C VAL A 382 -5.04 -3.14 54.33
N SER A 383 -6.04 -3.17 55.21
CA SER A 383 -7.44 -3.01 54.82
C SER A 383 -7.76 -1.59 54.33
N SER A 384 -7.17 -0.55 54.95
CA SER A 384 -7.31 0.84 54.46
C SER A 384 -6.57 1.08 53.14
N ALA A 385 -5.42 0.44 52.92
CA ALA A 385 -4.69 0.51 51.66
C ALA A 385 -5.47 -0.18 50.53
N LEU A 386 -6.09 -1.33 50.80
CA LEU A 386 -6.92 -2.04 49.82
C LEU A 386 -8.18 -1.26 49.44
N LEU A 387 -8.81 -0.56 50.39
CA LEU A 387 -9.96 0.31 50.11
C LEU A 387 -9.57 1.55 49.29
N ALA A 388 -8.44 2.18 49.62
CA ALA A 388 -7.92 3.32 48.85
C ALA A 388 -7.54 2.92 47.42
N TRP A 389 -6.88 1.77 47.25
CA TRP A 389 -6.53 1.24 45.92
C TRP A 389 -7.77 0.76 45.15
N GLY A 390 -8.76 0.18 45.82
CA GLY A 390 -10.05 -0.17 45.21
C GLY A 390 -10.81 1.05 44.70
N ALA A 391 -10.82 2.16 45.45
CA ALA A 391 -11.44 3.41 45.03
C ALA A 391 -10.71 4.06 43.83
N ILE A 392 -9.37 4.07 43.84
CA ILE A 392 -8.56 4.55 42.72
C ILE A 392 -8.80 3.69 41.47
N PHE A 393 -8.90 2.36 41.63
CA PHE A 393 -9.20 1.45 40.54
C PHE A 393 -10.60 1.70 39.96
N LEU A 394 -11.62 1.90 40.82
CA LEU A 394 -12.98 2.19 40.38
C LEU A 394 -13.06 3.54 39.63
N LEU A 395 -12.39 4.57 40.13
CA LEU A 395 -12.28 5.88 39.46
C LEU A 395 -11.58 5.76 38.11
N THR A 396 -10.48 5.02 38.03
CA THR A 396 -9.72 4.81 36.78
C THR A 396 -10.52 3.96 35.78
N PHE A 397 -11.33 3.01 36.27
CA PHE A 397 -12.17 2.15 35.45
C PHE A 397 -13.42 2.88 34.92
N VAL A 398 -14.03 3.73 35.74
CA VAL A 398 -15.21 4.53 35.37
C VAL A 398 -14.82 5.69 34.45
N PHE A 399 -13.75 6.43 34.75
CA PHE A 399 -13.26 7.51 33.86
C PHE A 399 -12.55 6.99 32.61
N GLY A 400 -11.81 5.88 32.70
CA GLY A 400 -11.14 5.27 31.56
C GLY A 400 -12.10 4.81 30.46
N ARG A 401 -13.35 4.50 30.83
CA ARG A 401 -14.42 4.10 29.91
C ARG A 401 -15.10 5.28 29.21
N PHE A 402 -14.95 6.49 29.74
CA PHE A 402 -15.48 7.73 29.15
C PHE A 402 -14.49 8.40 28.18
N VAL A 403 -13.18 8.19 28.35
CA VAL A 403 -12.13 8.87 27.56
C VAL A 403 -11.62 8.04 26.38
N CYS A 404 -11.83 6.72 26.37
CA CYS A 404 -11.44 5.86 25.24
C CYS A 404 -12.56 4.88 24.89
N GLY A 405 -13.32 5.21 23.84
CA GLY A 405 -14.37 4.33 23.30
C GLY A 405 -13.84 2.93 22.93
N TRP A 406 -14.62 1.92 23.29
CA TRP A 406 -14.76 0.54 22.76
C TRP A 406 -13.61 -0.13 21.97
N ALA A 407 -12.35 0.09 22.34
CA ALA A 407 -11.22 -0.74 21.91
C ALA A 407 -10.25 -0.93 23.08
N CYS A 408 -10.55 -1.88 23.98
CA CYS A 408 -9.75 -2.14 25.17
C CYS A 408 -8.72 -3.28 24.93
N PRO A 409 -7.45 -3.16 25.39
CA PRO A 409 -6.38 -4.14 25.15
C PRO A 409 -6.55 -5.48 25.90
N PHE A 410 -7.65 -5.67 26.61
CA PHE A 410 -7.89 -6.84 27.47
C PHE A 410 -8.16 -8.14 26.71
N GLY A 411 -8.75 -8.07 25.50
CA GLY A 411 -8.96 -9.25 24.67
C GLY A 411 -7.64 -9.89 24.21
N PHE A 412 -6.63 -9.06 23.93
CA PHE A 412 -5.30 -9.52 23.55
C PHE A 412 -4.55 -10.19 24.71
N LEU A 413 -4.70 -9.67 25.93
CA LEU A 413 -4.08 -10.26 27.13
C LEU A 413 -4.74 -11.58 27.53
N GLN A 414 -6.05 -11.72 27.34
CA GLN A 414 -6.75 -13.00 27.55
C GLN A 414 -6.29 -14.06 26.54
N ASP A 415 -6.19 -13.72 25.26
CA ASP A 415 -5.76 -14.66 24.22
C ASP A 415 -4.29 -15.08 24.38
N LEU A 416 -3.43 -14.14 24.81
CA LEU A 416 -2.03 -14.42 25.11
C LEU A 416 -1.86 -15.32 26.35
N GLY A 417 -2.64 -15.07 27.40
CA GLY A 417 -2.65 -15.89 28.61
C GLY A 417 -3.13 -17.33 28.34
N GLN A 418 -4.17 -17.48 27.51
CA GLN A 418 -4.72 -18.79 27.17
C GLN A 418 -3.75 -19.60 26.31
N LYS A 419 -3.04 -18.95 25.37
CA LYS A 419 -1.96 -19.56 24.57
C LYS A 419 -0.75 -19.98 25.42
N LEU A 420 -0.40 -19.19 26.45
CA LEU A 420 0.69 -19.52 27.37
C LEU A 420 0.35 -20.72 28.27
N LEU A 421 -0.86 -20.75 28.83
CA LEU A 421 -1.32 -21.84 29.69
C LEU A 421 -1.46 -23.17 28.92
N THR A 422 -1.86 -23.10 27.65
CA THR A 422 -1.92 -24.29 26.77
C THR A 422 -0.52 -24.83 26.44
N LYS A 423 0.47 -23.95 26.25
CA LYS A 423 1.87 -24.36 26.04
C LYS A 423 2.52 -24.98 27.30
N LEU A 424 2.04 -24.62 28.48
CA LEU A 424 2.52 -25.17 29.76
C LEU A 424 1.76 -26.44 30.19
N GLY A 425 0.87 -26.97 29.35
CA GLY A 425 0.16 -28.24 29.61
C GLY A 425 -0.95 -28.16 30.66
N VAL A 426 -1.33 -26.95 31.11
CA VAL A 426 -2.34 -26.74 32.15
C VAL A 426 -3.72 -26.60 31.49
N LYS A 427 -4.56 -27.63 31.57
CA LYS A 427 -5.97 -27.57 31.16
C LYS A 427 -6.84 -26.99 32.27
N LEU A 428 -7.26 -25.75 32.14
CA LEU A 428 -8.35 -25.20 32.97
C LEU A 428 -9.69 -25.69 32.43
N ARG A 429 -10.53 -26.31 33.29
CA ARG A 429 -11.93 -26.62 32.96
C ARG A 429 -12.67 -25.30 32.72
N ARG A 430 -13.34 -25.17 31.56
CA ARG A 430 -14.24 -24.04 31.28
C ARG A 430 -15.35 -24.00 32.35
N PRO A 431 -15.69 -22.84 32.92
CA PRO A 431 -16.87 -22.73 33.74
C PRO A 431 -18.11 -23.03 32.88
N THR A 432 -18.85 -24.05 33.27
CA THR A 432 -20.19 -24.32 32.76
C THR A 432 -21.11 -23.15 33.09
N THR A 433 -21.81 -22.66 32.06
CA THR A 433 -23.09 -21.93 32.13
C THR A 433 -23.19 -20.75 33.12
N GLN A 434 -23.17 -19.52 32.61
CA GLN A 434 -23.77 -18.38 33.31
C GLN A 434 -25.31 -18.42 33.16
N PRO A 435 -26.10 -18.50 34.25
CA PRO A 435 -27.53 -18.21 34.21
C PRO A 435 -27.75 -16.69 34.32
N ARG A 436 -28.63 -16.17 33.45
CA ARG A 436 -29.56 -15.05 33.69
C ARG A 436 -29.11 -13.96 34.69
N LEU A 437 -28.32 -12.99 34.22
CA LEU A 437 -28.17 -11.67 34.88
C LEU A 437 -27.95 -10.53 33.87
N ALA A 438 -28.50 -10.69 32.65
CA ALA A 438 -28.52 -9.68 31.59
C ALA A 438 -29.83 -8.85 31.59
N ARG A 439 -30.43 -8.56 32.75
CA ARG A 439 -31.76 -7.94 32.81
C ARG A 439 -31.95 -6.75 33.76
N TRP A 440 -30.86 -6.14 34.25
CA TRP A 440 -30.97 -5.03 35.23
C TRP A 440 -30.17 -3.76 34.89
N LEU A 441 -29.68 -3.58 33.65
CA LEU A 441 -28.98 -2.35 33.25
C LEU A 441 -29.48 -1.76 31.92
N THR A 442 -30.81 -1.64 31.78
CA THR A 442 -31.47 -0.85 30.72
C THR A 442 -32.63 0.01 31.25
N LEU A 443 -32.60 0.40 32.53
CA LEU A 443 -33.53 1.37 33.11
C LEU A 443 -32.75 2.27 34.08
N GLY A 444 -32.41 3.47 33.63
CA GLY A 444 -31.74 4.47 34.46
C GLY A 444 -30.93 5.50 33.68
N LEU A 445 -31.52 6.16 32.69
CA LEU A 445 -31.11 7.47 32.15
C LEU A 445 -32.38 8.13 31.56
N VAL A 446 -33.11 8.80 32.45
CA VAL A 446 -33.90 10.00 32.15
C VAL A 446 -32.99 11.18 32.46
#